data_AF-A0A971PGH2-F1
#
_entry.id   AF-A0A971PGH2-F1
#
_cell.length_a   1.000
_cell.length_b   1.000
_cell.length_c   1.000
_cell.angle_alpha   90.00
_cell.angle_beta   90.00
_cell.angle_gamma   90.00
#
_symmetry.space_group_name_H-M   'P 1'
#
loop_
_entity.id
_entity.type
_entity.pdbx_description
1 polymer ?
#
loop_
_entity_poly.entity_id
_entity_poly.type
_entity_poly.pdbx_seq_one_letter_code
_entity_poly.pdbx_strand_id
1 'polypeptide(L)' 'GGTCNETDRSAQVCIHCAMATNADQILAKPGMGVDEGLMICFNEMQRILALRKAGIGVYQG' A
#
# COMPACT_ATOMS: atom_id res chain seq x y z
N GLY A 1 3.48 -4.33 9.16
CA GLY A 1 4.27 -3.35 9.93
C GLY A 1 5.38 -2.77 9.07
N GLY A 2 6.25 -1.95 9.64
CA GLY A 2 7.33 -1.25 8.93
C GLY A 2 8.04 -0.26 9.86
N THR A 3 8.75 0.71 9.31
CA THR A 3 9.46 1.74 10.09
C THR A 3 9.15 3.13 9.54
N CYS A 4 9.29 4.18 10.35
CA CYS A 4 9.23 5.55 9.85
C CYS A 4 10.47 5.92 9.01
N ASN A 5 11.57 5.17 9.14
CA ASN A 5 12.85 5.45 8.49
C ASN A 5 13.08 4.64 7.21
N GLU A 6 12.02 4.42 6.45
CA GLU A 6 12.10 3.79 5.12
C GLU A 6 11.73 4.80 4.03
N THR A 7 11.41 4.36 2.82
CA THR A 7 11.08 5.24 1.70
C THR A 7 9.63 5.09 1.26
N ASP A 8 9.14 6.06 0.51
CA ASP A 8 7.84 6.01 -0.16
C ASP A 8 7.74 4.75 -1.05
N ARG A 9 8.82 4.42 -1.79
CA ARG A 9 8.83 3.27 -2.68
C ARG A 9 8.77 1.93 -1.92
N SER A 10 9.47 1.80 -0.79
CA SER A 10 9.36 0.58 0.02
C SER A 10 7.98 0.44 0.65
N ALA A 11 7.36 1.54 1.07
CA ALA A 11 5.98 1.55 1.54
C ALA A 11 5.01 1.04 0.47
N GLN A 12 5.09 1.56 -0.76
CA GLN A 12 4.27 1.14 -1.90
C GLN A 12 4.39 -0.37 -2.17
N VAL A 13 5.62 -0.91 -2.24
CA VAL A 13 5.84 -2.34 -2.47
C VAL A 13 5.26 -3.20 -1.34
N CYS A 14 5.46 -2.80 -0.07
CA CYS A 14 4.86 -3.51 1.06
C CYS A 14 3.32 -3.53 0.99
N ILE A 15 2.69 -2.46 0.50
CA ILE A 15 1.23 -2.39 0.35
C ILE A 15 0.74 -3.39 -0.69
N HIS A 16 1.45 -3.57 -1.81
CA HIS A 16 1.12 -4.63 -2.76
C HIS A 16 1.16 -6.02 -2.12
N CYS A 17 2.18 -6.32 -1.32
CA CYS A 17 2.26 -7.59 -0.60
C CYS A 17 1.07 -7.74 0.37
N ALA A 18 0.81 -6.73 1.20
CA ALA A 18 -0.27 -6.76 2.18
C ALA A 18 -1.66 -6.96 1.54
N MET A 19 -1.93 -6.26 0.41
CA MET A 19 -3.17 -6.36 -0.35
C MET A 19 -3.31 -7.68 -1.14
N ALA A 20 -2.21 -8.39 -1.38
CA ALA A 20 -2.23 -9.71 -2.01
C ALA A 20 -2.44 -10.84 -0.98
N THR A 21 -1.96 -10.65 0.25
CA THR A 21 -2.03 -11.65 1.33
C THR A 21 -3.20 -11.43 2.29
N ASN A 22 -4.09 -10.46 2.02
CA ASN A 22 -5.19 -10.08 2.91
C ASN A 22 -4.73 -9.75 4.35
N ALA A 23 -3.69 -8.93 4.49
CA ALA A 23 -3.24 -8.50 5.81
C ALA A 23 -4.35 -7.69 6.54
N ASP A 24 -4.52 -7.92 7.85
CA ASP A 24 -5.55 -7.24 8.65
C ASP A 24 -5.31 -5.72 8.78
N GLN A 25 -4.05 -5.29 8.75
CA GLN A 25 -3.66 -3.89 8.91
C GLN A 25 -2.34 -3.54 8.20
N ILE A 26 -2.22 -2.26 7.82
CA ILE A 26 -1.00 -1.67 7.23
C ILE A 26 -0.61 -0.45 8.06
N LEU A 27 0.67 -0.34 8.42
CA LEU A 27 1.22 0.83 9.12
C LEU A 27 1.37 2.00 8.14
N ALA A 28 0.85 3.18 8.49
CA ALA A 28 1.14 4.43 7.78
C ALA A 28 2.65 4.77 7.89
N LYS A 29 3.34 4.85 6.74
CA LYS A 29 4.80 5.00 6.64
C LYS A 29 5.21 5.53 5.25
N PRO A 30 6.45 6.02 5.06
CA PRO A 30 7.44 6.37 6.07
C PRO A 30 7.10 7.70 6.77
N GLY A 31 8.05 8.23 7.55
CA GLY A 31 7.97 9.54 8.16
C GLY A 31 7.27 9.57 9.52
N MET A 32 7.45 10.69 10.23
CA MET A 32 6.81 10.99 11.51
C MET A 32 5.76 12.12 11.40
N GLY A 33 5.54 12.64 10.18
CA GLY A 33 4.55 13.69 9.92
C GLY A 33 3.09 13.19 9.88
N VAL A 34 2.88 11.87 9.96
CA VAL A 34 1.59 11.16 9.91
C VAL A 34 0.87 11.31 8.57
N ASP A 35 0.67 12.54 8.11
CA ASP A 35 -0.08 12.87 6.90
C ASP A 35 0.56 12.27 5.65
N GLU A 36 1.88 12.38 5.50
CA GLU A 36 2.57 11.85 4.32
C GLU A 36 2.51 10.32 4.28
N GLY A 37 2.71 9.67 5.44
CA GLY A 37 2.63 8.21 5.55
C GLY A 37 1.21 7.70 5.29
N LEU A 38 0.20 8.39 5.80
CA LEU A 38 -1.21 8.06 5.54
C LEU A 38 -1.56 8.28 4.07
N MET A 39 -1.16 9.41 3.49
CA MET A 39 -1.39 9.74 2.09
C MET A 39 -0.76 8.69 1.16
N ILE A 40 0.51 8.34 1.37
CA ILE A 40 1.21 7.34 0.57
C ILE A 40 0.48 5.99 0.68
N CYS A 41 0.21 5.52 1.91
CA CYS A 41 -0.39 4.21 2.11
C CYS A 41 -1.81 4.13 1.57
N PHE A 42 -2.65 5.11 1.90
CA PHE A 42 -4.04 5.12 1.51
C PHE A 42 -4.21 5.24 -0.01
N ASN A 43 -3.48 6.15 -0.65
CA ASN A 43 -3.61 6.36 -2.08
C ASN A 43 -3.11 5.15 -2.89
N GLU A 44 -2.06 4.45 -2.43
CA GLU A 44 -1.61 3.21 -3.08
C GLU A 44 -2.67 2.10 -2.97
N MET A 45 -3.27 1.91 -1.80
CA MET A 45 -4.37 0.95 -1.62
C MET A 45 -5.54 1.25 -2.57
N GLN A 46 -5.96 2.51 -2.66
CA GLN A 46 -7.04 2.91 -3.57
C GLN A 46 -6.66 2.68 -5.03
N ARG A 47 -5.42 2.94 -5.43
CA ARG A 47 -4.94 2.67 -6.80
C ARG A 47 -4.98 1.19 -7.12
N ILE A 48 -4.51 0.33 -6.22
CA ILE A 48 -4.57 -1.13 -6.38
C ILE A 48 -6.01 -1.60 -6.58
N LEU A 49 -6.94 -1.10 -5.75
CA LEU A 49 -8.36 -1.44 -5.87
C LEU A 49 -8.96 -0.97 -7.20
N ALA A 50 -8.63 0.25 -7.64
CA ALA A 50 -9.09 0.78 -8.93
C ALA A 50 -8.58 -0.07 -10.10
N LEU A 51 -7.30 -0.44 -10.11
CA LEU A 51 -6.71 -1.30 -11.15
C LEU A 51 -7.32 -2.70 -11.17
N ARG A 52 -7.49 -3.32 -9.99
CA ARG A 52 -8.15 -4.63 -9.87
C ARG A 52 -9.60 -4.59 -10.37
N LYS A 53 -10.34 -3.52 -10.05
CA LYS A 53 -11.72 -3.30 -10.54
C LYS A 53 -11.76 -3.15 -12.07
N ALA A 54 -10.72 -2.58 -12.67
CA ALA A 54 -10.56 -2.49 -14.13
C ALA A 54 -10.05 -3.80 -14.78
N GLY A 55 -9.86 -4.87 -14.00
CA GLY A 55 -9.35 -6.15 -14.48
C GLY A 55 -7.82 -6.19 -14.71
N ILE A 56 -7.09 -5.13 -14.32
CA ILE A 56 -5.64 -5.04 -14.50
C ILE A 56 -4.95 -5.76 -13.34
N GLY A 57 -4.02 -6.68 -13.65
CA GLY A 57 -3.24 -7.41 -12.64
C GLY A 57 -4.04 -8.45 -11.85
N VAL A 58 -5.22 -8.85 -12.33
CA VAL A 58 -6.02 -9.94 -11.79
C VAL A 58 -5.77 -11.20 -12.61
N TYR A 59 -5.38 -12.30 -11.96
CA TYR A 59 -5.30 -13.60 -12.61
C TYR A 59 -6.72 -14.12 -12.90
N GLN A 60 -7.06 -14.32 -14.16
CA GLN A 60 -8.39 -14.75 -14.63
C GLN A 60 -8.42 -16.26 -14.92
N GLY A 61 -7.78 -17.07 -14.07
CA GLY A 61 -7.71 -18.53 -14.24
C GLY A 61 -9.05 -19.19 -14.55
#